data_AF-A0A1X7V5V3-F1
#
_entry.id   AF-A0A1X7V5V3-F1
#
_cell.length_a   1.000
_cell.length_b   1.000
_cell.length_c   1.000
_cell.angle_alpha   90.00
_cell.angle_beta   90.00
_cell.angle_gamma   90.00
#
_symmetry.space_group_name_H-M   'P 1'
#
loop_
_entity.id
_entity.type
_entity.pdbx_description
1 polymer ?
#
loop_
_entity_poly.entity_id
_entity_poly.type
_entity_poly.pdbx_seq_one_letter_code
_entity_poly.pdbx_strand_id
1 'polypeptide(L)'
;MLDYLHEIIVPYLTRVRESLGVSPEQPALAIFNHLKGQMTSKVLQSLEANHIHSVLIPESCTDKFQPMDVSVNKAAKAFLQREFQNWYANSIMTQKGEFCPLNFTTVAMKHIGAKWLLKMFEHISNNPHLVVNGFIASGITENISDAIETVHKDDTDIVELSLEDQDKYDTDCEATFSSLEED
;
A
#
# COMPACT_ATOMS: atom_id res chain seq x y z
N MET A 1 7.35 -12.81 11.65
CA MET A 1 7.52 -13.17 10.23
C MET A 1 7.07 -14.60 9.97
N LEU A 2 7.60 -15.59 10.70
CA LEU A 2 7.10 -16.97 10.61
C LEU A 2 5.59 -17.04 10.88
N ASP A 3 5.11 -16.44 11.97
CA ASP A 3 3.66 -16.44 12.28
C ASP A 3 2.84 -15.81 11.16
N TYR A 4 3.28 -14.66 10.62
CA TYR A 4 2.63 -14.04 9.47
C TYR A 4 2.58 -14.97 8.24
N LEU A 5 3.65 -15.72 7.97
CA LEU A 5 3.67 -16.69 6.89
C LEU A 5 2.68 -17.83 7.13
N HIS A 6 2.69 -18.43 8.33
CA HIS A 6 1.86 -19.60 8.65
C HIS A 6 0.38 -19.26 8.89
N GLU A 7 0.09 -18.08 9.44
CA GLU A 7 -1.27 -17.67 9.80
C GLU A 7 -1.97 -16.90 8.68
N ILE A 8 -1.21 -16.19 7.82
CA ILE A 8 -1.78 -15.31 6.80
C ILE A 8 -1.45 -15.80 5.38
N ILE A 9 -0.16 -15.90 5.03
CA ILE A 9 0.26 -16.14 3.65
C ILE A 9 -0.08 -17.55 3.17
N VAL A 10 0.28 -18.59 3.94
CA VAL A 10 0.03 -19.98 3.55
C VAL A 10 -1.47 -20.27 3.44
N PRO A 11 -2.32 -19.91 4.43
CA PRO A 11 -3.76 -20.09 4.29
C PRO A 11 -4.36 -19.31 3.12
N TYR A 12 -3.85 -18.11 2.82
CA TYR A 12 -4.27 -17.35 1.64
C TYR A 12 -3.91 -18.08 0.34
N LEU A 13 -2.67 -18.55 0.20
CA LEU A 13 -2.21 -19.28 -0.99
C LEU A 13 -2.98 -20.58 -1.20
N THR A 14 -3.27 -21.34 -0.14
CA THR A 14 -4.09 -22.54 -0.24
C THR A 14 -5.46 -22.22 -0.83
N ARG A 15 -6.15 -21.20 -0.32
CA ARG A 15 -7.46 -20.78 -0.86
C ARG A 15 -7.37 -20.32 -2.31
N VAL A 16 -6.33 -19.58 -2.68
CA VAL A 16 -6.14 -19.12 -4.07
C VAL A 16 -5.89 -20.31 -5.00
N ARG A 17 -5.03 -21.25 -4.63
CA ARG A 17 -4.75 -22.47 -5.41
C ARG A 17 -6.01 -23.30 -5.61
N GLU A 18 -6.79 -23.50 -4.54
CA GLU A 18 -8.09 -24.17 -4.60
C GLU A 18 -9.07 -23.45 -5.53
N SER A 19 -9.19 -22.12 -5.44
CA SER A 19 -10.10 -21.34 -6.29
C SER A 19 -9.72 -21.36 -7.78
N LEU A 20 -8.41 -21.51 -8.07
CA LEU A 20 -7.89 -21.61 -9.43
C LEU A 20 -7.89 -23.06 -9.95
N GLY A 21 -8.22 -24.05 -9.10
CA GLY A 21 -8.21 -25.47 -9.47
C GLY A 21 -6.82 -26.02 -9.81
N VAL A 22 -5.75 -25.39 -9.30
CA VAL A 22 -4.36 -25.79 -9.54
C VAL A 22 -3.86 -26.73 -8.44
N SER A 23 -2.71 -27.39 -8.69
CA SER A 23 -2.08 -28.25 -7.69
C SER A 23 -1.78 -27.48 -6.39
N PRO A 24 -1.92 -28.10 -5.20
CA PRO A 24 -1.43 -27.53 -3.94
C PRO A 24 0.06 -27.17 -3.96
N GLU A 25 0.84 -27.84 -4.81
CA GLU A 25 2.28 -27.63 -5.00
C GLU A 25 2.58 -26.57 -6.08
N GLN A 26 1.55 -25.99 -6.72
CA GLN A 26 1.72 -24.96 -7.75
C GLN A 26 2.61 -23.83 -7.20
N PRO A 27 3.79 -23.57 -7.82
CA PRO A 27 4.70 -22.57 -7.30
C PRO A 27 4.08 -21.18 -7.20
N ALA A 28 4.33 -20.50 -6.09
CA ALA A 28 4.01 -19.09 -5.91
C ALA A 28 5.31 -18.25 -5.89
N LEU A 29 5.20 -16.97 -6.23
CA LEU A 29 6.32 -16.03 -6.20
C LEU A 29 6.08 -14.98 -5.12
N ALA A 30 7.05 -14.81 -4.22
CA ALA A 30 7.10 -13.76 -3.23
C ALA A 30 8.24 -12.79 -3.55
N ILE A 31 7.92 -11.51 -3.72
CA ILE A 31 8.88 -10.46 -4.01
C ILE A 31 9.14 -9.70 -2.70
N PHE A 32 10.38 -9.70 -2.22
CA PHE A 32 10.80 -9.08 -0.97
C PHE A 32 11.75 -7.92 -1.18
N ASN A 33 11.74 -6.99 -0.22
CA ASN A 33 12.84 -6.06 -0.04
C ASN A 33 13.99 -6.72 0.77
N HIS A 34 15.18 -6.14 0.75
CA HIS A 34 16.36 -6.62 1.51
C HIS A 34 16.23 -6.37 3.04
N LEU A 35 15.20 -6.91 3.69
CA LEU A 35 15.02 -6.81 5.15
C LEU A 35 15.58 -8.04 5.88
N LYS A 36 16.50 -7.80 6.83
CA LYS A 36 17.17 -8.86 7.62
C LYS A 36 16.20 -9.85 8.28
N GLY A 37 15.06 -9.38 8.77
CA GLY A 37 14.05 -10.23 9.41
C GLY A 37 13.31 -11.18 8.45
N GLN A 38 13.26 -10.86 7.16
CA GLN A 38 12.68 -11.72 6.12
C GLN A 38 13.71 -12.74 5.60
N MET A 39 15.01 -12.45 5.73
CA MET A 39 16.11 -13.24 5.17
C MET A 39 16.68 -14.30 6.13
N THR A 40 15.98 -14.61 7.21
CA THR A 40 16.44 -15.68 8.12
C THR A 40 16.29 -17.04 7.45
N SER A 41 17.24 -17.96 7.68
CA SER A 41 17.19 -19.31 7.10
C SER A 41 15.88 -20.03 7.41
N LYS A 42 15.30 -19.80 8.59
CA LYS A 42 14.00 -20.37 8.97
C LYS A 42 12.86 -19.87 8.08
N VAL A 43 12.84 -18.59 7.74
CA VAL A 43 11.81 -18.01 6.86
C VAL A 43 11.96 -18.55 5.44
N LEU A 44 13.20 -18.59 4.91
CA LEU A 44 13.47 -19.11 3.57
C LEU A 44 13.11 -20.60 3.44
N GLN A 45 13.48 -21.42 4.43
CA GLN A 45 13.08 -22.84 4.47
C GLN A 45 11.56 -23.01 4.55
N SER A 46 10.87 -22.15 5.30
CA SER A 46 9.42 -22.21 5.41
C SER A 46 8.73 -21.80 4.10
N LEU A 47 9.26 -20.81 3.37
CA LEU A 47 8.77 -20.44 2.04
C LEU A 47 8.93 -21.61 1.06
N GLU A 48 10.13 -22.21 1.00
CA GLU A 48 10.42 -23.34 0.13
C GLU A 48 9.52 -24.55 0.42
N ALA A 49 9.34 -24.89 1.71
CA ALA A 49 8.47 -25.98 2.14
C ALA A 49 6.98 -25.78 1.75
N ASN A 50 6.58 -24.55 1.42
CA ASN A 50 5.21 -24.21 0.97
C ASN A 50 5.15 -23.91 -0.54
N HIS A 51 6.19 -24.27 -1.30
CA HIS A 51 6.33 -24.03 -2.74
C HIS A 51 6.24 -22.54 -3.10
N ILE A 52 6.90 -21.69 -2.30
CA ILE A 52 6.98 -20.26 -2.52
C ILE A 52 8.43 -19.89 -2.87
N HIS A 53 8.64 -19.45 -4.10
CA HIS A 53 9.93 -18.90 -4.52
C HIS A 53 10.05 -17.46 -4.06
N SER A 54 11.18 -17.12 -3.44
CA SER A 54 11.49 -15.77 -3.01
C SER A 54 12.43 -15.07 -4.00
N VAL A 55 12.09 -13.86 -4.42
CA VAL A 55 12.96 -12.97 -5.20
C VAL A 55 13.24 -11.73 -4.37
N LEU A 56 14.51 -11.33 -4.33
CA LEU A 56 14.95 -10.13 -3.64
C LEU A 56 15.09 -8.99 -4.63
N ILE A 57 14.47 -7.87 -4.30
CA ILE A 57 14.69 -6.62 -4.99
C ILE A 57 16.04 -6.06 -4.55
N PRO A 58 16.93 -5.66 -5.49
CA PRO A 58 18.19 -5.02 -5.15
C PRO A 58 18.02 -3.84 -4.19
N GLU A 59 19.04 -3.62 -3.36
CA GLU A 59 19.02 -2.51 -2.41
C GLU A 59 18.78 -1.16 -3.14
N SER A 60 17.99 -0.30 -2.51
CA SER A 60 17.63 1.03 -3.05
C SER A 60 16.95 1.03 -4.42
N CYS A 61 16.31 -0.08 -4.81
CA CYS A 61 15.59 -0.18 -6.09
C CYS A 61 14.09 -0.55 -5.92
N THR A 62 13.53 -0.39 -4.72
CA THR A 62 12.12 -0.74 -4.48
C THR A 62 11.16 0.20 -5.19
N ASP A 63 11.55 1.46 -5.37
CA ASP A 63 10.88 2.48 -6.19
C ASP A 63 10.78 2.12 -7.68
N LYS A 64 11.57 1.15 -8.14
CA LYS A 64 11.62 0.71 -9.55
C LYS A 64 11.05 -0.68 -9.75
N PHE A 65 11.41 -1.63 -8.88
CA PHE A 65 11.13 -3.06 -9.12
C PHE A 65 10.12 -3.66 -8.15
N GLN A 66 9.61 -2.90 -7.17
CA GLN A 66 8.57 -3.39 -6.26
C GLN A 66 7.19 -2.91 -6.72
N PRO A 67 6.31 -3.81 -7.22
CA PRO A 67 4.98 -3.41 -7.71
C PRO A 67 4.17 -2.60 -6.69
N MET A 68 4.32 -2.96 -5.42
CA MET A 68 3.65 -2.30 -4.31
C MET A 68 4.14 -0.86 -4.09
N ASP A 69 5.44 -0.58 -4.22
CA ASP A 69 5.98 0.77 -4.01
C ASP A 69 5.79 1.66 -5.24
N VAL A 70 5.88 1.07 -6.44
CA VAL A 70 5.72 1.78 -7.71
C VAL A 70 4.31 2.35 -7.89
N SER A 71 3.27 1.58 -7.53
CA SER A 71 1.87 1.97 -7.80
C SER A 71 0.97 1.91 -6.56
N VAL A 72 0.85 0.73 -5.95
CA VAL A 72 -0.22 0.44 -4.97
C VAL A 72 -0.15 1.38 -3.75
N ASN A 73 1.05 1.63 -3.25
CA ASN A 73 1.27 2.50 -2.08
C ASN A 73 0.88 3.95 -2.35
N LYS A 74 1.06 4.47 -3.56
CA LYS A 74 0.63 5.83 -3.92
C LYS A 74 -0.90 5.94 -3.85
N ALA A 75 -1.61 4.98 -4.44
CA ALA A 75 -3.07 4.94 -4.42
C ALA A 75 -3.62 4.78 -2.99
N ALA A 76 -3.03 3.87 -2.19
CA ALA A 76 -3.40 3.67 -0.80
C ALA A 76 -3.22 4.93 0.05
N LYS A 77 -2.06 5.60 -0.04
CA LYS A 77 -1.76 6.84 0.69
C LYS A 77 -2.73 7.96 0.30
N ALA A 78 -2.96 8.15 -1.01
CA ALA A 78 -3.90 9.17 -1.50
C ALA A 78 -5.32 8.92 -0.99
N PHE A 79 -5.76 7.65 -0.95
CA PHE A 79 -7.07 7.28 -0.40
C PHE A 79 -7.20 7.63 1.08
N LEU A 80 -6.23 7.21 1.91
CA LEU A 80 -6.23 7.47 3.34
C LEU A 80 -6.14 8.97 3.66
N GLN A 81 -5.33 9.71 2.90
CA GLN A 81 -5.22 11.17 3.03
C GLN A 81 -6.56 11.85 2.75
N ARG A 82 -7.27 11.43 1.70
CA ARG A 82 -8.61 11.94 1.38
C ARG A 82 -9.63 11.63 2.47
N GLU A 83 -9.66 10.40 2.99
CA GLU A 83 -10.56 10.05 4.10
C GLU A 83 -10.28 10.89 5.35
N PHE A 84 -9.00 11.12 5.67
CA PHE A 84 -8.60 11.99 6.77
C PHE A 84 -9.05 13.44 6.55
N GLN A 85 -8.80 14.01 5.37
CA GLN A 85 -9.19 15.39 5.03
C GLN A 85 -10.71 15.57 5.11
N ASN A 86 -11.47 14.63 4.55
CA ASN A 86 -12.93 14.65 4.59
C ASN A 86 -13.46 14.58 6.04
N TRP A 87 -12.93 13.65 6.84
CA TRP A 87 -13.30 13.53 8.24
C TRP A 87 -12.95 14.79 9.03
N TYR A 88 -11.76 15.35 8.83
CA TYR A 88 -11.31 16.56 9.50
C TYR A 88 -12.22 17.75 9.16
N ALA A 89 -12.45 18.01 7.86
CA ALA A 89 -13.33 19.08 7.40
C ALA A 89 -14.74 18.97 7.99
N ASN A 90 -15.35 17.78 7.93
CA ASN A 90 -16.68 17.53 8.50
C ASN A 90 -16.71 17.73 10.02
N SER A 91 -15.64 17.31 10.71
CA SER A 91 -15.53 17.43 12.17
C SER A 91 -15.42 18.89 12.60
N ILE A 92 -14.72 19.74 11.84
CA ILE A 92 -14.65 21.18 12.08
C ILE A 92 -15.98 21.87 11.74
N MET A 93 -16.62 21.54 10.60
CA MET A 93 -17.91 22.13 10.20
C MET A 93 -19.05 21.87 11.21
N THR A 94 -18.98 20.75 11.93
CA THR A 94 -20.00 20.37 12.92
C THR A 94 -19.87 21.16 14.24
N GLN A 95 -18.76 21.88 14.44
CA GLN A 95 -18.56 22.70 15.63
C GLN A 95 -19.40 23.99 15.53
N LYS A 96 -20.49 24.05 16.30
CA LYS A 96 -21.38 25.21 16.33
C LYS A 96 -20.83 26.30 17.25
N GLY A 97 -20.00 27.18 16.70
CA GLY A 97 -19.67 28.49 17.30
C GLY A 97 -18.54 28.51 18.34
N GLU A 98 -18.35 27.44 19.11
CA GLU A 98 -17.19 27.28 20.01
C GLU A 98 -16.17 26.31 19.41
N PHE A 99 -14.90 26.74 19.37
CA PHE A 99 -13.79 25.91 18.91
C PHE A 99 -13.51 24.81 19.94
N CYS A 100 -13.77 23.57 19.57
CA CYS A 100 -13.43 22.40 20.37
C CYS A 100 -12.30 21.63 19.68
N PRO A 101 -11.10 21.52 20.28
CA PRO A 101 -10.01 20.77 19.68
C PRO A 101 -10.41 19.34 19.38
N LEU A 102 -10.13 18.87 18.15
CA LEU A 102 -10.41 17.50 17.77
C LEU A 102 -9.50 16.52 18.54
N ASN A 103 -10.07 15.37 18.90
CA ASN A 103 -9.34 14.33 19.60
C ASN A 103 -8.47 13.51 18.62
N PHE A 104 -7.18 13.81 18.58
CA PHE A 104 -6.19 13.08 17.79
C PHE A 104 -5.45 11.98 18.58
N THR A 105 -5.95 11.57 19.75
CA THR A 105 -5.32 10.49 20.50
C THR A 105 -5.21 9.22 19.65
N THR A 106 -4.13 8.46 19.85
CA THR A 106 -3.88 7.22 19.12
C THR A 106 -5.05 6.24 19.20
N VAL A 107 -5.75 6.19 20.34
CA VAL A 107 -6.93 5.32 20.51
C VAL A 107 -8.07 5.78 19.60
N ALA A 108 -8.39 7.08 19.59
CA ALA A 108 -9.44 7.63 18.73
C ALA A 108 -9.10 7.43 17.24
N MET A 109 -7.87 7.78 16.85
CA MET A 109 -7.41 7.68 15.46
C MET A 109 -7.32 6.22 14.98
N LYS A 110 -7.00 5.25 15.84
CA LYS A 110 -7.02 3.82 15.47
C LYS A 110 -8.42 3.34 15.11
N HIS A 111 -9.44 3.70 15.88
CA HIS A 111 -10.81 3.29 15.60
C HIS A 111 -11.34 3.88 14.28
N ILE A 112 -11.03 5.15 14.04
CA ILE A 112 -11.42 5.83 12.81
C ILE A 112 -10.61 5.28 11.62
N GLY A 113 -9.29 5.20 11.77
CA GLY A 113 -8.36 4.71 10.75
C GLY A 113 -8.60 3.26 10.35
N ALA A 114 -9.03 2.38 11.27
CA ALA A 114 -9.41 1.01 10.93
C ALA A 114 -10.55 0.95 9.90
N LYS A 115 -11.54 1.85 10.01
CA LYS A 115 -12.61 1.96 9.01
C LYS A 115 -12.08 2.42 7.66
N TRP A 116 -11.13 3.36 7.66
CA TRP A 116 -10.51 3.82 6.41
C TRP A 116 -9.68 2.73 5.75
N LEU A 117 -8.98 1.90 6.53
CA LEU A 117 -8.23 0.75 6.00
C LEU A 117 -9.15 -0.29 5.34
N LEU A 118 -10.33 -0.57 5.92
CA LEU A 118 -11.33 -1.45 5.29
C LEU A 118 -11.83 -0.87 3.97
N LYS A 119 -12.22 0.41 3.96
CA LYS A 119 -12.64 1.08 2.71
C LYS A 119 -11.53 1.15 1.67
N MET A 120 -10.28 1.34 2.09
CA MET A 120 -9.11 1.34 1.21
C MET A 120 -8.91 -0.05 0.59
N PHE A 121 -9.04 -1.11 1.38
CA PHE A 121 -8.97 -2.48 0.89
C PHE A 121 -10.07 -2.76 -0.14
N GLU A 122 -11.31 -2.37 0.13
CA GLU A 122 -12.43 -2.49 -0.81
C GLU A 122 -12.16 -1.68 -2.09
N HIS A 123 -11.67 -0.44 -1.96
CA HIS A 123 -11.33 0.41 -3.09
C HIS A 123 -10.26 -0.22 -3.98
N ILE A 124 -9.16 -0.71 -3.42
CA ILE A 124 -8.09 -1.36 -4.20
C ILE A 124 -8.61 -2.66 -4.83
N SER A 125 -9.40 -3.45 -4.10
CA SER A 125 -9.97 -4.72 -4.60
C SER A 125 -10.90 -4.49 -5.79
N ASN A 126 -11.68 -3.40 -5.77
CA ASN A 126 -12.57 -3.02 -6.87
C ASN A 126 -11.86 -2.33 -8.04
N ASN A 127 -10.56 -2.00 -7.89
CA ASN A 127 -9.76 -1.31 -8.90
C ASN A 127 -8.47 -2.10 -9.18
N PRO A 128 -8.57 -3.31 -9.77
CA PRO A 128 -7.43 -4.21 -9.96
C PRO A 128 -6.31 -3.61 -10.82
N HIS A 129 -6.64 -2.65 -11.70
CA HIS A 129 -5.66 -1.91 -12.49
C HIS A 129 -4.59 -1.22 -11.63
N LEU A 130 -4.91 -0.81 -10.39
CA LEU A 130 -3.93 -0.21 -9.46
C LEU A 130 -2.80 -1.18 -9.11
N VAL A 131 -3.11 -2.47 -9.01
CA VAL A 131 -2.14 -3.55 -8.74
C VAL A 131 -1.44 -3.95 -10.04
N VAL A 132 -2.21 -4.20 -11.11
CA VAL A 132 -1.68 -4.60 -12.42
C VAL A 132 -0.67 -3.59 -12.97
N ASN A 133 -0.97 -2.29 -12.90
CA ASN A 133 -0.05 -1.23 -13.34
C ASN A 133 1.25 -1.24 -12.54
N GLY A 134 1.21 -1.62 -11.26
CA GLY A 134 2.41 -1.79 -10.45
C GLY A 134 3.33 -2.89 -10.98
N PHE A 135 2.77 -4.04 -11.34
CA PHE A 135 3.55 -5.14 -11.93
C PHE A 135 4.13 -4.75 -13.29
N ILE A 136 3.32 -4.15 -14.16
CA ILE A 136 3.75 -3.67 -15.47
C ILE A 136 4.90 -2.67 -15.34
N ALA A 137 4.74 -1.66 -14.48
CA ALA A 137 5.75 -0.62 -14.27
C ALA A 137 7.03 -1.15 -13.60
N SER A 138 6.95 -2.25 -12.85
CA SER A 138 8.12 -2.98 -12.33
C SER A 138 8.77 -3.92 -13.35
N GLY A 139 8.32 -3.93 -14.60
CA GLY A 139 8.87 -4.78 -15.67
C GLY A 139 8.35 -6.23 -15.67
N ILE A 140 7.37 -6.55 -14.83
CA ILE A 140 6.73 -7.86 -14.79
C ILE A 140 5.48 -7.75 -15.67
N THR A 141 5.60 -8.14 -16.93
CA THR A 141 4.57 -7.89 -17.96
C THR A 141 4.00 -9.16 -18.58
N GLU A 142 4.79 -10.24 -18.62
CA GLU A 142 4.37 -11.52 -19.21
C GLU A 142 3.25 -12.18 -18.38
N ASN A 143 2.24 -12.73 -19.07
CA ASN A 143 1.09 -13.45 -18.51
C ASN A 143 0.19 -12.66 -17.53
N ILE A 144 0.27 -11.32 -17.51
CA ILE A 144 -0.69 -10.46 -16.80
C ILE A 144 -1.92 -10.18 -17.68
N SER A 145 -1.80 -10.37 -19.00
CA SER A 145 -2.83 -10.13 -20.01
C SER A 145 -4.14 -10.89 -19.76
N ASP A 146 -4.08 -12.13 -19.24
CA ASP A 146 -5.29 -12.93 -18.99
C ASP A 146 -6.11 -12.41 -17.80
N ALA A 147 -5.51 -11.60 -16.92
CA ALA A 147 -6.22 -10.90 -15.85
C ALA A 147 -6.95 -9.63 -16.35
N ILE A 148 -6.63 -9.16 -17.56
CA ILE A 148 -7.10 -7.89 -18.14
C ILE A 148 -8.37 -8.11 -19.01
N GLU A 149 -8.53 -9.27 -19.66
CA GLU A 149 -9.70 -9.54 -20.52
C GLU A 149 -11.06 -9.57 -19.78
N THR A 150 -11.06 -9.61 -18.45
CA THR A 150 -12.28 -9.46 -17.64
C THR A 150 -12.64 -8.01 -17.29
N VAL A 151 -11.75 -7.04 -17.54
CA VAL A 151 -11.91 -5.64 -17.07
C VAL A 151 -12.11 -4.65 -18.22
N HIS A 152 -11.61 -4.93 -19.43
CA HIS A 152 -11.73 -4.01 -20.57
C HIS A 152 -13.06 -4.10 -21.32
N LYS A 153 -14.13 -3.62 -20.69
CA LYS A 153 -15.29 -3.13 -21.46
C LYS A 153 -15.61 -1.66 -21.33
N ASP A 154 -15.02 -0.91 -20.39
CA ASP A 154 -15.18 0.55 -20.39
C ASP A 154 -13.92 1.22 -19.82
N ASP A 155 -13.56 2.32 -20.49
CA ASP A 155 -12.63 3.38 -20.08
C ASP A 155 -11.11 3.13 -20.21
N THR A 156 -10.64 3.34 -21.43
CA THR A 156 -9.29 3.82 -21.72
C THR A 156 -9.09 5.23 -21.15
N ASP A 157 -8.33 5.34 -20.07
CA ASP A 157 -7.49 6.51 -19.76
C ASP A 157 -6.10 6.01 -19.35
N ILE A 158 -5.22 5.90 -20.34
CA ILE A 158 -3.79 5.71 -20.12
C ILE A 158 -3.26 7.05 -19.59
N VAL A 159 -3.15 7.16 -18.26
CA VAL A 159 -2.41 8.26 -17.64
C VAL A 159 -0.93 7.93 -17.77
N GLU A 160 -0.27 8.56 -18.74
CA GLU A 160 1.18 8.61 -18.87
C GLU A 160 1.76 9.24 -17.58
N LEU A 161 2.31 8.40 -16.69
CA LEU A 161 3.02 8.86 -15.50
C LEU A 161 4.37 9.43 -15.94
N SER A 162 4.41 10.73 -16.23
CA SER A 162 5.66 11.48 -16.34
C SER A 162 6.40 11.43 -15.00
N LEU A 163 7.65 10.97 -15.04
CA LEU A 163 8.57 10.81 -13.91
C LEU A 163 9.18 12.13 -13.40
N GLU A 164 8.57 13.26 -13.71
CA GLU A 164 9.08 14.60 -13.39
C GLU A 164 8.06 15.32 -12.52
N ASP A 165 8.14 15.07 -11.20
CA ASP A 165 7.68 15.99 -10.14
C ASP A 165 8.07 15.38 -8.78
N GLN A 166 9.38 15.21 -8.59
CA GLN A 166 9.98 15.11 -7.26
C GLN A 166 10.81 16.37 -7.05
N ASP A 167 10.70 16.92 -5.83
CA ASP A 167 11.43 18.07 -5.27
C ASP A 167 10.71 19.42 -5.29
N LYS A 168 9.67 19.59 -4.45
CA LYS A 168 9.46 20.88 -3.76
C LYS A 168 8.50 20.86 -2.57
N TYR A 169 8.76 20.13 -1.49
CA TYR A 169 8.21 20.51 -0.18
C TYR A 169 9.13 20.05 0.94
N ASP A 170 10.11 20.89 1.25
CA ASP A 170 10.61 21.13 2.61
C ASP A 170 11.40 22.43 2.56
N THR A 171 10.91 23.47 3.27
CA THR A 171 11.67 24.53 3.97
C THR A 171 10.68 25.64 4.37
N ASP A 172 10.81 26.12 5.61
CA ASP A 172 10.21 27.31 6.25
C ASP A 172 8.92 27.16 7.08
N CYS A 173 9.10 26.64 8.30
CA CYS A 173 8.34 27.08 9.47
C CYS A 173 9.27 27.24 10.70
N GLU A 174 10.38 27.98 10.58
CA GLU A 174 11.03 28.57 11.76
C GLU A 174 10.24 29.83 12.15
N ALA A 175 9.35 29.71 13.12
CA ALA A 175 8.74 30.87 13.76
C ALA A 175 9.75 31.48 14.74
N THR A 176 10.40 32.55 14.31
CA THR A 176 11.17 33.46 15.15
C THR A 176 10.27 34.12 16.19
N PHE A 177 10.53 33.86 17.47
CA PHE A 177 9.93 34.60 18.59
C PHE A 177 10.90 35.69 19.04
N SER A 178 10.61 36.92 18.60
CA SER A 178 11.14 38.20 19.08
C SER A 178 9.93 39.14 18.98
N SER A 179 9.53 39.98 19.93
CA SER A 179 10.10 40.47 21.18
C SER A 179 8.99 41.33 21.80
N LEU A 180 8.85 41.39 23.13
CA LEU A 180 8.30 42.56 23.80
C LEU A 180 8.95 42.69 25.18
N GLU A 181 9.98 43.52 25.24
CA GLU A 181 10.32 44.30 26.42
C GLU A 181 9.19 45.32 26.63
N GLU A 182 8.67 45.44 27.85
CA GLU A 182 7.94 46.63 28.30
C GLU A 182 8.60 47.12 29.60
N ASP A 183 8.73 48.44 29.65
CA ASP A 183 9.38 49.30 30.65
C ASP A 183 8.88 49.12 32.09
#